data_AF-D8VJB2-F1
#
_entry.id   AF-D8VJB2-F1
#
_cell.length_a   1.000
_cell.length_b   1.000
_cell.length_c   1.000
_cell.angle_alpha   90.00
_cell.angle_beta   90.00
_cell.angle_gamma   90.00
#
_symmetry.space_group_name_H-M   'P 1'
#
loop_
_entity.id
_entity.type
_entity.pdbx_description
1 polymer ?
#
loop_
_entity_poly.entity_id
_entity_poly.type
_entity_poly.pdbx_seq_one_letter_code
_entity_poly.pdbx_strand_id
1 'polypeptide(L)'
;TAYNQLVTRKEAADVSVTWNVWSGDAANSARVLLDGKEVWSGASGAASSATFPVSKGGRYQMTVELCNDDGCSSSDPTEIVVADTDGSHLPPLEYTLGEKNKPFKQTSGKVVGAYFVEWGVYPRKFPVDRIPIPNLTHLLYGFIPICGGDGINDSLKEIEGSFQALQRSCSGREDFKVSIHDPWAALQKPQKGLSSWNEPYKGNFGQLMSLKQARPELKILPSIGGWTLADPFFFLVDKSKRTRFVQSVKEFLLTWKFFDGVDIDWEFPGGKGANPDLGSPEDGDCYVSLMKELREMLDELSAKNGKKYELTSAISAGFDKIQVVDYGKAQNYMD
;
A
#
# COMPACT_ATOMS: atom_id res chain seq x y z
N THR A 1 -9.99 8.24 12.76
CA THR A 1 -10.88 7.66 11.74
C THR A 1 -10.58 6.19 11.63
N ALA A 2 -11.59 5.34 11.46
CA ALA A 2 -11.41 3.89 11.35
C ALA A 2 -10.92 3.49 9.94
N TYR A 3 -10.03 2.49 9.86
CA TYR A 3 -9.48 1.97 8.60
C TYR A 3 -10.59 1.45 7.68
N ASN A 4 -11.51 0.63 8.20
CA ASN A 4 -12.61 0.06 7.42
C ASN A 4 -13.62 1.10 6.91
N GLN A 5 -13.67 2.30 7.51
CA GLN A 5 -14.50 3.40 7.01
C GLN A 5 -13.76 4.27 5.99
N LEU A 6 -12.44 4.32 6.07
CA LEU A 6 -11.60 5.13 5.20
C LEU A 6 -11.27 4.41 3.89
N VAL A 7 -11.10 3.09 3.94
CA VAL A 7 -10.53 2.30 2.84
C VAL A 7 -11.56 1.27 2.39
N THR A 8 -11.99 1.38 1.13
CA THR A 8 -12.80 0.36 0.46
C THR A 8 -12.10 -0.01 -0.84
N ARG A 9 -11.65 -1.26 -0.94
CA ARG A 9 -11.03 -1.79 -2.15
C ARG A 9 -12.11 -2.25 -3.14
N LYS A 10 -11.99 -1.81 -4.39
CA LYS A 10 -12.79 -2.32 -5.52
C LYS A 10 -11.85 -2.98 -6.54
N GLU A 11 -12.29 -4.07 -7.17
CA GLU A 11 -11.53 -4.72 -8.25
C GLU A 11 -11.55 -3.89 -9.56
N ALA A 12 -12.56 -3.03 -9.73
CA ALA A 12 -12.68 -2.09 -10.83
C ALA A 12 -13.39 -0.82 -10.38
N ALA A 13 -13.10 0.30 -11.06
CA ALA A 13 -13.85 1.54 -10.92
C ALA A 13 -15.01 1.54 -11.91
N ASP A 14 -16.21 1.89 -11.45
CA ASP A 14 -17.35 2.12 -12.32
C ASP A 14 -17.22 3.51 -12.94
N VAL A 15 -16.96 3.57 -14.25
CA VAL A 15 -16.90 4.82 -15.01
C VAL A 15 -18.25 5.03 -15.67
N SER A 16 -18.83 6.21 -15.45
CA SER A 16 -20.11 6.61 -16.04
C SER A 16 -19.92 7.81 -16.96
N VAL A 17 -20.55 7.75 -18.13
CA VAL A 17 -20.58 8.84 -19.10
C VAL A 17 -22.01 9.07 -19.57
N THR A 18 -22.38 10.33 -19.75
CA THR A 18 -23.64 10.75 -20.33
C THR A 18 -23.36 11.63 -21.54
N TRP A 19 -24.21 11.55 -22.56
CA TRP A 19 -24.09 12.37 -23.76
C TRP A 19 -25.46 12.75 -24.30
N ASN A 20 -25.49 13.85 -25.05
CA ASN A 20 -26.68 14.34 -25.76
C ASN A 20 -26.33 14.62 -27.22
N VAL A 21 -27.29 14.35 -28.11
CA VAL A 21 -27.23 14.69 -29.53
C VAL A 21 -28.24 15.81 -29.78
N TRP A 22 -27.74 17.00 -30.11
CA TRP A 22 -28.56 18.20 -30.26
C TRP A 22 -29.03 18.45 -31.70
N SER A 23 -28.28 17.95 -32.68
CA SER A 23 -28.52 18.17 -34.10
C SER A 23 -28.02 16.98 -34.92
N GLY A 24 -28.61 16.75 -36.09
CA GLY A 24 -28.27 15.63 -36.98
C GLY A 24 -29.26 14.47 -36.85
N ASP A 25 -28.98 13.41 -37.60
CA ASP A 25 -29.81 12.21 -37.62
C ASP A 25 -29.66 11.39 -36.33
N ALA A 26 -30.66 10.57 -36.04
CA ALA A 26 -30.63 9.69 -34.87
C ALA A 26 -29.56 8.60 -35.04
N ALA A 27 -28.77 8.40 -33.98
CA ALA A 27 -27.90 7.24 -33.88
C ALA A 27 -28.72 6.01 -33.45
N ASN A 28 -28.41 4.84 -34.01
CA ASN A 28 -29.03 3.57 -33.61
C ASN A 28 -28.20 2.86 -32.53
N SER A 29 -26.89 3.16 -32.46
CA SER A 29 -25.97 2.56 -31.51
C SER A 29 -24.89 3.54 -31.06
N ALA A 30 -24.28 3.24 -29.91
CA ALA A 30 -23.12 3.94 -29.37
C ALA A 30 -22.05 2.95 -28.93
N ARG A 31 -20.80 3.39 -29.01
CA ARG A 31 -19.62 2.76 -28.43
C ARG A 31 -18.89 3.78 -27.57
N VAL A 32 -18.40 3.36 -26.41
CA VAL A 32 -17.47 4.15 -25.60
C VAL A 32 -16.09 3.54 -25.77
N LEU A 33 -15.11 4.39 -26.10
CA LEU A 33 -13.74 3.98 -26.30
C LEU A 33 -12.82 4.69 -25.30
N LEU A 34 -11.87 3.96 -24.74
CA LEU A 34 -10.73 4.49 -23.98
C LEU A 34 -9.46 4.28 -24.80
N ASP A 35 -8.76 5.36 -25.15
CA ASP A 35 -7.58 5.36 -26.04
C ASP A 35 -7.84 4.61 -27.35
N GLY A 36 -9.03 4.80 -27.93
CA GLY A 36 -9.47 4.14 -29.15
C GLY A 36 -9.85 2.66 -29.01
N LYS A 37 -9.81 2.09 -27.80
CA LYS A 37 -10.27 0.73 -27.53
C LYS A 37 -11.68 0.73 -26.96
N GLU A 38 -12.59 0.01 -27.61
CA GLU A 38 -13.96 -0.18 -27.12
C GLU A 38 -13.98 -0.80 -25.72
N VAL A 39 -14.73 -0.18 -24.81
CA VAL A 39 -14.97 -0.65 -23.43
C VAL A 39 -16.45 -0.86 -23.15
N TRP A 40 -17.33 -0.33 -23.99
CA TRP A 40 -18.77 -0.49 -23.89
C TRP A 40 -19.41 -0.26 -25.26
N SER A 41 -20.51 -0.96 -25.54
CA SER A 41 -21.36 -0.74 -26.70
C SER A 41 -22.83 -0.95 -26.33
N GLY A 42 -23.75 -0.21 -26.95
CA GLY A 42 -25.18 -0.37 -26.72
C GLY A 42 -26.04 0.45 -27.67
N ALA A 43 -27.35 0.41 -27.47
CA ALA A 43 -28.26 1.31 -28.17
C ALA A 43 -28.05 2.76 -27.72
N SER A 44 -28.28 3.71 -28.61
CA SER A 44 -28.22 5.14 -28.29
C SER A 44 -29.49 5.84 -28.76
N GLY A 45 -29.87 6.90 -28.06
CA GLY A 45 -30.88 7.85 -28.48
C GLY A 45 -30.37 9.29 -28.40
N ALA A 46 -31.28 10.26 -28.41
CA ALA A 46 -30.94 11.68 -28.33
C ALA A 46 -30.28 12.08 -26.99
N ALA A 47 -30.59 11.37 -25.90
CA ALA A 47 -29.91 11.46 -24.62
C ALA A 47 -29.64 10.05 -24.12
N SER A 48 -28.41 9.74 -23.76
CA SER A 48 -28.01 8.38 -23.37
C SER A 48 -26.87 8.39 -22.36
N SER A 49 -26.68 7.25 -21.71
CA SER A 49 -25.62 7.03 -20.75
C SER A 49 -25.07 5.62 -20.83
N ALA A 50 -23.83 5.47 -20.37
CA ALA A 50 -23.18 4.19 -20.19
C ALA A 50 -22.46 4.15 -18.85
N THR A 51 -22.46 2.98 -18.21
CA THR A 51 -21.61 2.67 -17.06
C THR A 51 -20.87 1.39 -17.36
N PHE A 52 -19.56 1.38 -17.17
CA PHE A 52 -18.70 0.23 -17.45
C PHE A 52 -17.53 0.17 -16.45
N PRO A 53 -17.04 -1.05 -16.14
CA PRO A 53 -15.94 -1.22 -15.21
C PRO A 53 -14.58 -0.96 -15.88
N VAL A 54 -13.69 -0.24 -15.19
CA VAL A 54 -12.28 -0.09 -15.57
C VAL A 54 -11.40 -0.62 -14.44
N SER A 55 -10.69 -1.71 -14.70
CA SER A 55 -9.89 -2.43 -13.69
C SER A 55 -8.43 -1.96 -13.58
N LYS A 56 -7.95 -1.20 -14.57
CA LYS A 56 -6.58 -0.68 -14.60
C LYS A 56 -6.60 0.81 -14.30
N GLY A 57 -5.84 1.25 -13.30
CA GLY A 57 -5.61 2.67 -13.08
C GLY A 57 -4.88 3.33 -14.24
N GLY A 58 -5.06 4.63 -14.40
CA GLY A 58 -4.41 5.40 -15.46
C GLY A 58 -5.18 6.65 -15.86
N ARG A 59 -4.65 7.30 -16.89
CA ARG A 59 -5.31 8.39 -17.61
C ARG A 59 -5.65 7.88 -19.01
N TYR A 60 -6.89 8.12 -19.44
CA TYR A 60 -7.41 7.62 -20.70
C TYR A 60 -8.07 8.75 -21.46
N GLN A 61 -7.92 8.77 -22.78
CA GLN A 61 -8.72 9.61 -23.66
C GLN A 61 -10.02 8.88 -23.98
N MET A 62 -11.12 9.35 -23.40
CA MET A 62 -12.45 8.79 -23.62
C MET A 62 -13.12 9.46 -24.81
N THR A 63 -13.71 8.66 -25.69
CA THR A 63 -14.58 9.13 -26.79
C THR A 63 -15.88 8.34 -26.81
N VAL A 64 -16.97 9.00 -27.20
CA VAL A 64 -18.25 8.35 -27.50
C VAL A 64 -18.42 8.36 -29.00
N GLU A 65 -18.56 7.19 -29.61
CA GLU A 65 -18.81 7.03 -31.03
C GLU A 65 -20.27 6.62 -31.25
N LEU A 66 -20.99 7.38 -32.07
CA LEU A 66 -22.40 7.14 -32.41
C LEU A 66 -22.49 6.66 -33.85
N CYS A 67 -23.28 5.62 -34.10
CA CYS A 67 -23.41 5.02 -35.42
C CYS A 67 -24.87 4.83 -35.84
N ASN A 68 -25.14 5.02 -37.13
CA ASN A 68 -26.37 4.65 -37.82
C ASN A 68 -26.02 3.95 -39.15
N ASP A 69 -26.99 3.82 -40.05
CA ASP A 69 -26.81 3.12 -41.33
C ASP A 69 -25.87 3.86 -42.30
N ASP A 70 -25.68 5.17 -42.13
CA ASP A 70 -24.83 6.01 -42.99
C ASP A 70 -23.36 6.02 -42.54
N GLY A 71 -23.11 5.75 -41.26
CA GLY A 71 -21.75 5.69 -40.71
C GLY A 71 -21.69 6.00 -39.22
N CYS A 72 -20.50 6.39 -38.77
CA CYS A 72 -20.22 6.71 -37.38
C CYS A 72 -19.59 8.09 -37.23
N SER A 73 -19.87 8.77 -36.12
CA SER A 73 -19.24 10.02 -35.70
C SER A 73 -18.78 9.94 -34.25
N SER A 74 -17.59 10.44 -33.96
CA SER A 74 -17.02 10.44 -32.61
C SER A 74 -17.13 11.81 -31.95
N SER A 75 -17.32 11.82 -30.63
CA SER A 75 -17.18 13.03 -29.81
C SER A 75 -15.73 13.52 -29.79
N ASP A 76 -15.53 14.76 -29.35
CA ASP A 76 -14.21 15.21 -28.90
C ASP A 76 -13.70 14.30 -27.76
N PRO A 77 -12.39 14.02 -27.72
CA PRO A 77 -11.81 13.25 -26.64
C PRO A 77 -11.85 14.03 -25.32
N THR A 78 -12.19 13.33 -24.23
CA THR A 78 -12.14 13.86 -22.87
C THR A 78 -11.22 12.99 -22.03
N GLU A 79 -10.23 13.59 -21.36
CA GLU A 79 -9.40 12.84 -20.41
C GLU A 79 -10.24 12.40 -19.20
N ILE A 80 -10.18 11.11 -18.89
CA ILE A 80 -10.66 10.56 -17.62
C ILE A 80 -9.51 10.00 -16.80
N VAL A 81 -9.65 10.06 -15.48
CA VAL A 81 -8.66 9.55 -14.52
C VAL A 81 -9.29 8.42 -13.73
N VAL A 82 -8.69 7.23 -13.81
CA VAL A 82 -9.01 6.09 -12.94
C VAL A 82 -7.87 5.93 -11.95
N ALA A 83 -8.12 6.30 -10.70
CA ALA A 83 -7.11 6.23 -9.66
C ALA A 83 -6.95 4.80 -9.12
N ASP A 84 -5.71 4.40 -8.86
CA ASP A 84 -5.36 3.11 -8.28
C ASP A 84 -4.06 3.24 -7.47
N THR A 85 -3.85 2.33 -6.53
CA THR A 85 -2.78 2.43 -5.53
C THR A 85 -1.42 1.98 -6.04
N ASP A 86 -1.28 1.68 -7.33
CA ASP A 86 0.02 1.56 -8.00
C ASP A 86 0.58 2.92 -8.47
N GLY A 87 -0.22 3.98 -8.40
CA GLY A 87 0.15 5.32 -8.83
C GLY A 87 0.09 5.55 -10.35
N SER A 88 -0.50 4.64 -11.12
CA SER A 88 -0.60 4.71 -12.58
C SER A 88 -1.27 5.98 -13.14
N HIS A 89 -2.05 6.67 -12.33
CA HIS A 89 -2.71 7.95 -12.64
C HIS A 89 -1.86 9.19 -12.28
N LEU A 90 -0.76 9.00 -11.54
CA LEU A 90 0.07 10.06 -11.01
C LEU A 90 1.28 10.32 -11.90
N PRO A 91 1.75 11.57 -12.01
CA PRO A 91 3.06 11.84 -12.58
C PRO A 91 4.19 11.30 -11.66
N PRO A 92 5.39 11.05 -12.21
CA PRO A 92 6.60 10.84 -11.42
C PRO A 92 6.82 11.93 -10.38
N LEU A 93 7.14 11.52 -9.14
CA LEU A 93 7.45 12.47 -8.07
C LEU A 93 8.71 13.28 -8.42
N GLU A 94 8.59 14.61 -8.42
CA GLU A 94 9.75 15.49 -8.49
C GLU A 94 10.45 15.60 -7.13
N TYR A 95 11.61 14.96 -7.03
CA TYR A 95 12.51 15.05 -5.88
C TYR A 95 13.78 15.82 -6.22
N THR A 96 14.37 16.45 -5.21
CA THR A 96 15.68 17.10 -5.29
C THR A 96 16.56 16.55 -4.17
N LEU A 97 17.79 16.15 -4.50
CA LEU A 97 18.77 15.76 -3.48
C LEU A 97 19.08 16.97 -2.59
N GLY A 98 18.51 16.95 -1.37
CA GLY A 98 18.68 18.02 -0.41
C GLY A 98 19.98 17.92 0.38
N GLU A 99 20.31 19.01 1.06
CA GLU A 99 21.36 19.11 2.08
C GLU A 99 22.74 18.72 1.54
N LYS A 100 23.33 17.63 2.04
CA LYS A 100 24.66 17.14 1.64
C LYS A 100 24.60 15.86 0.82
N ASN A 101 23.40 15.42 0.43
CA ASN A 101 23.24 14.22 -0.39
C ASN A 101 23.88 14.44 -1.76
N LYS A 102 24.74 13.51 -2.16
CA LYS A 102 25.35 13.49 -3.49
C LYS A 102 24.73 12.35 -4.31
N PRO A 103 24.63 12.50 -5.63
CA PRO A 103 24.22 11.39 -6.48
C PRO A 103 25.15 10.20 -6.27
N PHE A 104 24.56 9.05 -5.97
CA PHE A 104 25.25 7.78 -5.88
C PHE A 104 24.69 6.82 -6.92
N LYS A 105 25.55 6.27 -7.77
CA LYS A 105 25.18 5.18 -8.67
C LYS A 105 25.57 3.87 -7.99
N GLN A 106 24.59 3.10 -7.53
CA GLN A 106 24.88 1.78 -7.00
C GLN A 106 25.32 0.85 -8.14
N THR A 107 26.51 0.25 -7.99
CA THR A 107 27.12 -0.67 -8.97
C THR A 107 27.50 -2.03 -8.36
N SER A 108 27.44 -2.18 -7.03
CA SER A 108 27.87 -3.41 -6.34
C SER A 108 26.80 -4.50 -6.25
N GLY A 109 25.55 -4.20 -6.65
CA GLY A 109 24.41 -5.08 -6.44
C GLY A 109 24.02 -5.28 -4.97
N LYS A 110 24.63 -4.54 -4.04
CA LYS A 110 24.30 -4.60 -2.61
C LYS A 110 23.05 -3.79 -2.28
N VAL A 111 22.29 -4.29 -1.32
CA VAL A 111 21.15 -3.59 -0.73
C VAL A 111 21.64 -2.34 0.03
N VAL A 112 21.02 -1.21 -0.29
CA VAL A 112 21.07 0.04 0.48
C VAL A 112 19.63 0.37 0.87
N GLY A 113 19.30 0.10 2.13
CA GLY A 113 17.98 0.29 2.70
C GLY A 113 17.93 1.46 3.68
N ALA A 114 16.76 2.09 3.80
CA ALA A 114 16.50 3.10 4.84
C ALA A 114 15.07 2.99 5.34
N TYR A 115 14.85 3.30 6.62
CA TYR A 115 13.52 3.50 7.18
C TYR A 115 13.01 4.91 6.91
N PHE A 116 11.74 5.01 6.51
CA PHE A 116 10.98 6.25 6.50
C PHE A 116 9.84 6.14 7.51
N VAL A 117 9.80 7.07 8.45
CA VAL A 117 8.82 7.06 9.54
C VAL A 117 7.56 7.86 9.20
N GLU A 118 6.38 7.27 9.41
CA GLU A 118 5.06 7.85 9.11
C GLU A 118 4.89 9.24 9.74
N TRP A 119 5.28 9.37 11.02
CA TRP A 119 5.18 10.60 11.79
C TRP A 119 6.27 11.65 11.46
N GLY A 120 7.17 11.35 10.51
CA GLY A 120 8.23 12.24 10.05
C GLY A 120 7.72 13.53 9.40
N VAL A 121 6.47 13.53 8.95
CA VAL A 121 5.82 14.68 8.30
C VAL A 121 5.37 15.79 9.25
N TYR A 122 5.45 15.54 10.57
CA TYR A 122 5.06 16.50 11.60
C TYR A 122 6.24 17.41 12.02
N PRO A 123 6.77 17.39 13.27
CA PRO A 123 7.78 18.39 13.65
C PRO A 123 9.11 18.18 12.93
N ARG A 124 9.38 16.95 12.44
CA ARG A 124 10.58 16.61 11.68
C ARG A 124 10.57 17.21 10.26
N LYS A 125 9.38 17.58 9.73
CA LYS A 125 9.20 18.20 8.40
C LYS A 125 9.94 17.42 7.30
N PHE A 126 9.85 16.10 7.36
CA PHE A 126 10.52 15.20 6.43
C PHE A 126 9.47 14.35 5.66
N PRO A 127 8.79 14.94 4.67
CA PRO A 127 7.93 14.18 3.74
C PRO A 127 8.76 13.34 2.76
N VAL A 128 8.07 12.50 2.00
CA VAL A 128 8.68 11.52 1.08
C VAL A 128 9.56 12.19 0.03
N ASP A 129 9.18 13.39 -0.45
CA ASP A 129 9.97 14.13 -1.45
C ASP A 129 11.34 14.61 -0.97
N ARG A 130 11.63 14.50 0.33
CA ARG A 130 12.95 14.80 0.91
C ARG A 130 13.88 13.59 1.02
N ILE A 131 13.39 12.38 0.78
CA ILE A 131 14.22 11.18 0.85
C ILE A 131 15.23 11.22 -0.30
N PRO A 132 16.53 10.91 -0.08
CA PRO A 132 17.53 10.83 -1.13
C PRO A 132 17.39 9.52 -1.94
N ILE A 133 16.21 9.30 -2.52
CA ILE A 133 15.83 8.06 -3.21
C ILE A 133 16.84 7.60 -4.26
N PRO A 134 17.54 8.47 -5.01
CA PRO A 134 18.53 7.99 -5.96
C PRO A 134 19.59 7.06 -5.40
N ASN A 135 19.85 7.17 -4.11
CA ASN A 135 20.90 6.45 -3.42
C ASN A 135 20.38 5.18 -2.73
N LEU A 136 19.09 4.88 -2.82
CA LEU A 136 18.44 3.77 -2.13
C LEU A 136 17.97 2.69 -3.11
N THR A 137 18.01 1.45 -2.63
CA THR A 137 17.41 0.28 -3.30
C THR A 137 16.11 -0.14 -2.60
N HIS A 138 16.04 0.05 -1.29
CA HIS A 138 14.90 -0.33 -0.46
C HIS A 138 14.50 0.82 0.45
N LEU A 139 13.20 0.99 0.63
CA LEU A 139 12.60 1.92 1.58
C LEU A 139 11.62 1.17 2.46
N LEU A 140 11.86 1.17 3.76
CA LEU A 140 11.03 0.50 4.76
C LEU A 140 10.11 1.52 5.41
N TYR A 141 8.80 1.39 5.23
CA TYR A 141 7.81 2.32 5.79
C TYR A 141 7.47 1.92 7.23
N GLY A 142 7.98 2.70 8.18
CA GLY A 142 7.78 2.52 9.62
C GLY A 142 6.62 3.38 10.15
N PHE A 143 5.57 2.84 10.75
CA PHE A 143 5.29 1.40 10.90
C PHE A 143 3.81 1.12 10.66
N ILE A 144 3.54 -0.09 10.18
CA ILE A 144 2.21 -0.64 10.01
C ILE A 144 1.83 -1.39 11.30
N PRO A 145 0.74 -0.99 12.00
CA PRO A 145 0.35 -1.61 13.26
C PRO A 145 -0.50 -2.88 13.02
N ILE A 146 -0.57 -3.72 14.05
CA ILE A 146 -1.50 -4.86 14.14
C ILE A 146 -2.60 -4.50 15.14
N CYS A 147 -3.87 -4.62 14.72
CA CYS A 147 -5.02 -4.29 15.56
C CYS A 147 -5.10 -5.15 16.82
N GLY A 148 -5.48 -4.52 17.92
CA GLY A 148 -5.63 -5.13 19.24
C GLY A 148 -5.83 -4.07 20.32
N GLY A 149 -6.71 -4.36 21.28
CA GLY A 149 -7.00 -3.49 22.42
C GLY A 149 -6.04 -3.66 23.60
N ASP A 150 -6.57 -3.48 24.80
CA ASP A 150 -5.86 -3.74 26.06
C ASP A 150 -5.39 -5.20 26.11
N GLY A 151 -4.15 -5.43 26.59
CA GLY A 151 -3.53 -6.75 26.63
C GLY A 151 -2.92 -7.22 25.32
N ILE A 152 -3.16 -6.52 24.19
CA ILE A 152 -2.60 -6.88 22.87
C ILE A 152 -1.61 -5.82 22.36
N ASN A 153 -1.79 -4.54 22.72
CA ASN A 153 -0.92 -3.42 22.31
C ASN A 153 -0.57 -2.51 23.50
N ASP A 154 -0.20 -3.10 24.64
CA ASP A 154 0.02 -2.32 25.86
C ASP A 154 1.28 -1.43 25.78
N SER A 155 2.32 -1.85 25.05
CA SER A 155 3.52 -1.04 24.77
C SER A 155 3.22 0.33 24.15
N LEU A 156 2.13 0.47 23.38
CA LEU A 156 1.75 1.76 22.82
C LEU A 156 1.35 2.80 23.87
N LYS A 157 1.01 2.37 25.09
CA LYS A 157 0.61 3.27 26.18
C LYS A 157 1.79 4.06 26.74
N GLU A 158 3.03 3.66 26.45
CA GLU A 158 4.24 4.44 26.76
C GLU A 158 4.28 5.77 25.98
N ILE A 159 3.58 5.86 24.85
CA ILE A 159 3.53 7.05 24.00
C ILE A 159 2.14 7.68 24.12
N GLU A 160 2.08 8.88 24.67
CA GLU A 160 0.83 9.63 24.87
C GLU A 160 0.00 9.71 23.58
N GLY A 161 -1.26 9.28 23.66
CA GLY A 161 -2.23 9.34 22.56
C GLY A 161 -2.04 8.27 21.46
N SER A 162 -0.92 7.54 21.45
CA SER A 162 -0.60 6.57 20.39
C SER A 162 -1.51 5.34 20.44
N PHE A 163 -1.71 4.75 21.62
CA PHE A 163 -2.66 3.65 21.81
C PHE A 163 -4.07 4.04 21.36
N GLN A 164 -4.56 5.23 21.76
CA GLN A 164 -5.88 5.71 21.39
C GLN A 164 -5.99 5.99 19.88
N ALA A 165 -4.91 6.41 19.21
CA ALA A 165 -4.87 6.52 17.76
C ALA A 165 -5.06 5.15 17.09
N LEU A 166 -4.37 4.11 17.57
CA LEU A 166 -4.57 2.75 17.08
C LEU A 166 -6.00 2.28 17.32
N GLN A 167 -6.57 2.47 18.51
CA GLN A 167 -7.96 2.08 18.80
C GLN A 167 -8.96 2.75 17.86
N ARG A 168 -8.76 4.04 17.52
CA ARG A 168 -9.59 4.73 16.53
C ARG A 168 -9.43 4.15 15.13
N SER A 169 -8.20 3.80 14.73
CA SER A 169 -7.93 3.20 13.43
C SER A 169 -8.52 1.79 13.30
N CYS A 170 -8.43 1.00 14.36
CA CYS A 170 -8.93 -0.38 14.41
C CYS A 170 -10.41 -0.50 14.77
N SER A 171 -11.13 0.60 14.96
CA SER A 171 -12.56 0.55 15.29
C SER A 171 -13.35 -0.22 14.21
N GLY A 172 -14.03 -1.29 14.62
CA GLY A 172 -14.76 -2.18 13.71
C GLY A 172 -13.87 -3.08 12.84
N ARG A 173 -12.58 -3.19 13.16
CA ARG A 173 -11.61 -4.11 12.53
C ARG A 173 -11.16 -5.15 13.55
N GLU A 174 -11.17 -6.41 13.14
CA GLU A 174 -10.84 -7.55 14.00
C GLU A 174 -9.38 -7.51 14.47
N ASP A 175 -9.13 -7.93 15.71
CA ASP A 175 -7.79 -8.06 16.28
C ASP A 175 -6.90 -8.97 15.44
N PHE A 176 -5.59 -8.73 15.46
CA PHE A 176 -4.57 -9.41 14.67
C PHE A 176 -4.63 -9.14 13.17
N LYS A 177 -5.39 -8.14 12.71
CA LYS A 177 -5.31 -7.61 11.34
C LYS A 177 -4.43 -6.37 11.27
N VAL A 178 -3.66 -6.20 10.20
CA VAL A 178 -2.93 -4.94 9.96
C VAL A 178 -3.87 -3.77 9.68
N SER A 179 -3.43 -2.56 10.03
CA SER A 179 -4.14 -1.29 9.79
C SER A 179 -3.15 -0.18 9.36
N ILE A 180 -3.54 1.09 9.48
CA ILE A 180 -2.65 2.25 9.36
C ILE A 180 -2.73 3.03 10.67
N HIS A 181 -1.59 3.35 11.30
CA HIS A 181 -1.59 3.96 12.63
C HIS A 181 -2.12 5.39 12.60
N ASP A 182 -1.64 6.18 11.64
CA ASP A 182 -2.05 7.55 11.40
C ASP A 182 -2.52 7.75 9.94
N PRO A 183 -3.82 7.51 9.67
CA PRO A 183 -4.38 7.68 8.34
C PRO A 183 -4.29 9.12 7.81
N TRP A 184 -4.14 10.13 8.68
CA TRP A 184 -3.97 11.50 8.22
C TRP A 184 -2.62 11.66 7.53
N ALA A 185 -1.53 11.29 8.20
CA ALA A 185 -0.19 11.32 7.61
C ALA A 185 -0.07 10.39 6.39
N ALA A 186 -0.64 9.18 6.47
CA ALA A 186 -0.54 8.19 5.41
C ALA A 186 -1.30 8.59 4.13
N LEU A 187 -2.54 9.07 4.24
CA LEU A 187 -3.47 9.13 3.10
C LEU A 187 -4.11 10.49 2.83
N GLN A 188 -4.22 11.36 3.84
CA GLN A 188 -5.12 12.51 3.77
C GLN A 188 -4.40 13.87 3.76
N LYS A 189 -3.25 13.95 4.41
CA LYS A 189 -2.47 15.18 4.55
C LYS A 189 -2.00 15.66 3.17
N PRO A 190 -2.33 16.90 2.74
CA PRO A 190 -1.76 17.47 1.52
C PRO A 190 -0.23 17.46 1.57
N GLN A 191 0.39 16.99 0.50
CA GLN A 191 1.85 16.96 0.33
C GLN A 191 2.24 17.58 -1.02
N LYS A 192 3.54 17.81 -1.23
CA LYS A 192 4.06 18.34 -2.50
C LYS A 192 3.60 17.48 -3.68
N GLY A 193 2.96 18.11 -4.66
CA GLY A 193 2.41 17.46 -5.86
C GLY A 193 1.01 16.86 -5.68
N LEU A 194 0.50 16.76 -4.44
CA LEU A 194 -0.76 16.08 -4.09
C LEU A 194 -1.59 16.94 -3.12
N SER A 195 -1.80 18.19 -3.49
CA SER A 195 -2.47 19.19 -2.63
C SER A 195 -3.88 19.55 -3.08
N SER A 196 -4.30 19.14 -4.27
CA SER A 196 -5.63 19.41 -4.81
C SER A 196 -6.72 18.82 -3.91
N TRP A 197 -7.85 19.51 -3.79
CA TRP A 197 -8.92 19.08 -2.89
C TRP A 197 -9.52 17.72 -3.30
N ASN A 198 -9.58 17.46 -4.61
CA ASN A 198 -10.11 16.25 -5.25
C ASN A 198 -9.07 15.15 -5.50
N GLU A 199 -7.86 15.27 -4.94
CA GLU A 199 -6.86 14.21 -5.08
C GLU A 199 -7.34 12.92 -4.40
N PRO A 200 -7.42 11.78 -5.11
CA PRO A 200 -7.86 10.50 -4.55
C PRO A 200 -6.93 9.96 -3.46
N TYR A 201 -5.62 10.18 -3.58
CA TYR A 201 -4.61 9.74 -2.62
C TYR A 201 -3.62 10.86 -2.30
N LYS A 202 -3.55 11.26 -1.03
CA LYS A 202 -2.59 12.25 -0.53
C LYS A 202 -1.60 11.57 0.42
N GLY A 203 -1.03 12.36 1.34
CA GLY A 203 -0.17 11.85 2.41
C GLY A 203 1.09 11.17 1.91
N ASN A 204 1.68 10.38 2.78
CA ASN A 204 2.87 9.59 2.48
C ASN A 204 2.60 8.60 1.34
N PHE A 205 1.46 7.90 1.38
CA PHE A 205 1.15 6.83 0.41
C PHE A 205 0.98 7.40 -1.00
N GLY A 206 0.30 8.53 -1.16
CA GLY A 206 0.22 9.19 -2.46
C GLY A 206 1.60 9.58 -2.99
N GLN A 207 2.48 10.14 -2.15
CA GLN A 207 3.85 10.46 -2.58
C GLN A 207 4.68 9.20 -2.88
N LEU A 208 4.51 8.09 -2.15
CA LEU A 208 5.17 6.81 -2.43
C LEU A 208 4.69 6.21 -3.76
N MET A 209 3.41 6.35 -4.10
CA MET A 209 2.87 5.98 -5.41
C MET A 209 3.53 6.81 -6.53
N SER A 210 3.56 8.15 -6.42
CA SER A 210 4.30 9.00 -7.37
C SER A 210 5.79 8.68 -7.41
N LEU A 211 6.38 8.26 -6.28
CA LEU A 211 7.78 7.89 -6.22
C LEU A 211 8.07 6.61 -7.01
N LYS A 212 7.18 5.60 -6.95
CA LYS A 212 7.28 4.41 -7.80
C LYS A 212 7.21 4.75 -9.29
N GLN A 213 6.48 5.79 -9.68
CA GLN A 213 6.49 6.27 -11.06
C GLN A 213 7.83 6.90 -11.45
N ALA A 214 8.52 7.57 -10.52
CA ALA A 214 9.86 8.12 -10.76
C ALA A 214 10.99 7.08 -10.68
N ARG A 215 10.82 6.02 -9.87
CA ARG A 215 11.82 4.98 -9.60
C ARG A 215 11.15 3.60 -9.51
N PRO A 216 10.76 3.00 -10.65
CA PRO A 216 10.03 1.73 -10.67
C PRO A 216 10.77 0.57 -10.00
N GLU A 217 12.11 0.61 -9.99
CA GLU A 217 12.98 -0.41 -9.43
C GLU A 217 13.19 -0.31 -7.91
N LEU A 218 12.87 0.84 -7.29
CA LEU A 218 12.92 0.99 -5.84
C LEU A 218 11.96 0.01 -5.19
N LYS A 219 12.41 -0.73 -4.18
CA LYS A 219 11.56 -1.60 -3.37
C LYS A 219 11.01 -0.84 -2.17
N ILE A 220 9.69 -0.79 -2.03
CA ILE A 220 9.04 -0.17 -0.87
C ILE A 220 8.36 -1.27 -0.07
N LEU A 221 8.76 -1.48 1.18
CA LEU A 221 8.18 -2.52 2.04
C LEU A 221 7.46 -1.86 3.23
N PRO A 222 6.23 -2.27 3.57
CA PRO A 222 5.61 -1.92 4.83
C PRO A 222 6.33 -2.68 5.95
N SER A 223 6.87 -1.96 6.92
CA SER A 223 7.45 -2.56 8.12
C SER A 223 6.37 -2.69 9.18
N ILE A 224 6.06 -3.93 9.55
CA ILE A 224 5.01 -4.26 10.50
C ILE A 224 5.61 -4.49 11.87
N GLY A 225 5.17 -3.72 12.86
CA GLY A 225 5.68 -3.78 14.22
C GLY A 225 6.63 -2.64 14.55
N GLY A 226 7.84 -2.98 14.98
CA GLY A 226 8.80 -2.10 15.64
C GLY A 226 8.54 -2.02 17.14
N TRP A 227 9.45 -1.37 17.87
CA TRP A 227 9.54 -1.35 19.33
C TRP A 227 8.20 -1.30 20.09
N THR A 228 7.31 -0.35 19.79
CA THR A 228 6.05 -0.17 20.55
C THR A 228 4.83 -0.86 19.93
N LEU A 229 4.98 -1.53 18.79
CA LEU A 229 3.92 -2.17 18.02
C LEU A 229 4.13 -3.69 17.85
N ALA A 230 5.12 -4.25 18.55
CA ALA A 230 5.48 -5.66 18.46
C ALA A 230 4.64 -6.59 19.37
N ASP A 231 3.93 -6.06 20.37
CA ASP A 231 3.13 -6.86 21.32
C ASP A 231 2.21 -7.92 20.65
N PRO A 232 1.49 -7.62 19.54
CA PRO A 232 0.59 -8.59 18.93
C PRO A 232 1.30 -9.85 18.40
N PHE A 233 2.60 -9.77 18.09
CA PHE A 233 3.36 -10.92 17.57
C PHE A 233 3.46 -12.07 18.58
N PHE A 234 3.56 -11.75 19.88
CA PHE A 234 3.66 -12.75 20.96
C PHE A 234 2.40 -13.63 21.07
N PHE A 235 1.28 -13.20 20.48
CA PHE A 235 0.04 -13.97 20.47
C PHE A 235 -0.11 -14.82 19.20
N LEU A 236 0.76 -14.68 18.21
CA LEU A 236 0.71 -15.44 16.96
C LEU A 236 1.20 -16.88 17.10
N VAL A 237 1.66 -17.29 18.30
CA VAL A 237 1.82 -18.71 18.65
C VAL A 237 0.51 -19.49 18.40
N ASP A 238 -0.63 -18.82 18.62
CA ASP A 238 -1.94 -19.29 18.21
C ASP A 238 -2.09 -19.17 16.69
N LYS A 239 -2.13 -20.34 16.03
CA LYS A 239 -2.25 -20.45 14.57
C LYS A 239 -3.47 -19.73 13.99
N SER A 240 -4.59 -19.63 14.74
CA SER A 240 -5.78 -18.93 14.23
C SER A 240 -5.54 -17.42 14.10
N LYS A 241 -4.88 -16.83 15.09
CA LYS A 241 -4.47 -15.41 15.09
C LYS A 241 -3.42 -15.15 14.02
N ARG A 242 -2.43 -16.05 13.90
CA ARG A 242 -1.40 -15.98 12.84
C ARG A 242 -1.98 -16.06 11.43
N THR A 243 -2.91 -16.99 11.21
CA THR A 243 -3.62 -17.10 9.92
C THR A 243 -4.37 -15.82 9.59
N ARG A 244 -5.08 -15.23 10.57
CA ARG A 244 -5.76 -13.95 10.38
C ARG A 244 -4.79 -12.82 10.04
N PHE A 245 -3.66 -12.75 10.72
CA PHE A 245 -2.60 -11.80 10.43
C PHE A 245 -2.09 -11.93 8.99
N VAL A 246 -1.66 -13.13 8.58
CA VAL A 246 -1.16 -13.39 7.21
C VAL A 246 -2.19 -13.02 6.14
N GLN A 247 -3.47 -13.37 6.34
CA GLN A 247 -4.54 -12.99 5.41
C GLN A 247 -4.76 -11.47 5.35
N SER A 248 -4.63 -10.77 6.48
CA SER A 248 -4.72 -9.31 6.49
C SER A 248 -3.56 -8.63 5.77
N VAL A 249 -2.34 -9.21 5.83
CA VAL A 249 -1.18 -8.73 5.06
C VAL A 249 -1.43 -8.92 3.56
N LYS A 250 -1.99 -10.06 3.14
CA LYS A 250 -2.42 -10.31 1.76
C LYS A 250 -3.41 -9.25 1.28
N GLU A 251 -4.45 -8.98 2.06
CA GLU A 251 -5.45 -7.93 1.77
C GLU A 251 -4.79 -6.54 1.67
N PHE A 252 -3.85 -6.24 2.55
CA PHE A 252 -3.13 -4.97 2.58
C PHE A 252 -2.29 -4.77 1.31
N LEU A 253 -1.54 -5.79 0.88
CA LEU A 253 -0.73 -5.72 -0.36
C LEU A 253 -1.58 -5.65 -1.64
N LEU A 254 -2.76 -6.27 -1.63
CA LEU A 254 -3.73 -6.13 -2.73
C LEU A 254 -4.41 -4.75 -2.74
N THR A 255 -4.49 -4.09 -1.58
CA THR A 255 -5.06 -2.75 -1.43
C THR A 255 -4.05 -1.67 -1.77
N TRP A 256 -2.79 -1.83 -1.38
CA TRP A 256 -1.72 -0.83 -1.51
C TRP A 256 -0.63 -1.35 -2.46
N LYS A 257 -0.92 -1.33 -3.76
CA LYS A 257 -0.13 -2.00 -4.81
C LYS A 257 1.30 -1.47 -4.98
N PHE A 258 1.58 -0.26 -4.50
CA PHE A 258 2.92 0.33 -4.51
C PHE A 258 3.92 -0.41 -3.61
N PHE A 259 3.46 -1.18 -2.61
CA PHE A 259 4.34 -2.01 -1.77
C PHE A 259 4.82 -3.28 -2.49
N ASP A 260 6.10 -3.59 -2.34
CA ASP A 260 6.84 -4.63 -3.07
C ASP A 260 7.16 -5.88 -2.21
N GLY A 261 6.56 -5.99 -1.03
CA GLY A 261 6.87 -7.06 -0.09
C GLY A 261 6.31 -6.77 1.29
N VAL A 262 6.87 -7.40 2.31
CA VAL A 262 6.60 -7.11 3.72
C VAL A 262 7.89 -7.23 4.53
N ASP A 263 8.07 -6.30 5.46
CA ASP A 263 9.12 -6.35 6.46
C ASP A 263 8.49 -6.64 7.83
N ILE A 264 8.98 -7.66 8.53
CA ILE A 264 8.52 -8.02 9.87
C ILE A 264 9.51 -7.53 10.92
N ASP A 265 9.07 -6.63 11.79
CA ASP A 265 9.89 -6.08 12.85
C ASP A 265 9.30 -6.49 14.22
N TRP A 266 9.43 -7.78 14.53
CA TRP A 266 9.05 -8.31 15.84
C TRP A 266 10.17 -8.07 16.83
N GLU A 267 9.94 -7.16 17.77
CA GLU A 267 10.89 -6.78 18.82
C GLU A 267 10.45 -7.28 20.22
N PHE A 268 10.89 -8.45 20.71
CA PHE A 268 11.62 -9.51 20.02
C PHE A 268 11.07 -10.89 20.40
N PRO A 269 11.20 -11.91 19.54
CA PRO A 269 10.95 -13.30 19.94
C PRO A 269 11.71 -13.65 21.22
N GLY A 270 11.03 -14.21 22.22
CA GLY A 270 11.59 -14.51 23.54
C GLY A 270 11.56 -13.33 24.53
N GLY A 271 10.97 -12.20 24.14
CA GLY A 271 10.72 -11.05 25.00
C GLY A 271 11.82 -10.00 24.99
N LYS A 272 11.94 -9.25 26.10
CA LYS A 272 12.87 -8.10 26.24
C LYS A 272 12.62 -7.00 25.18
N GLY A 273 11.35 -6.84 24.80
CA GLY A 273 10.86 -5.70 24.04
C GLY A 273 10.41 -4.57 24.96
N ALA A 274 9.54 -3.70 24.46
CA ALA A 274 8.94 -2.62 25.25
C ALA A 274 8.11 -3.15 26.43
N ASN A 275 7.26 -4.15 26.19
CA ASN A 275 6.50 -4.82 27.24
C ASN A 275 7.36 -5.90 27.94
N PRO A 276 7.72 -5.73 29.23
CA PRO A 276 8.55 -6.69 29.96
C PRO A 276 7.81 -7.99 30.31
N ASP A 277 6.48 -8.00 30.23
CA ASP A 277 5.64 -9.15 30.58
C ASP A 277 5.42 -10.10 29.39
N LEU A 278 5.92 -9.75 28.20
CA LEU A 278 5.82 -10.56 26.98
C LEU A 278 7.12 -11.28 26.65
N GLY A 279 6.97 -12.45 26.01
CA GLY A 279 8.07 -13.32 25.61
C GLY A 279 7.83 -14.76 26.05
N SER A 280 8.05 -15.70 25.14
CA SER A 280 7.93 -17.13 25.41
C SER A 280 9.00 -17.94 24.67
N PRO A 281 9.38 -19.13 25.17
CA PRO A 281 10.26 -20.04 24.43
C PRO A 281 9.68 -20.45 23.06
N GLU A 282 8.35 -20.49 22.91
CA GLU A 282 7.66 -20.86 21.67
C GLU A 282 7.76 -19.79 20.57
N ASP A 283 8.16 -18.56 20.91
CA ASP A 283 8.23 -17.44 19.97
C ASP A 283 9.19 -17.72 18.81
N GLY A 284 10.29 -18.45 19.06
CA GLY A 284 11.26 -18.79 18.02
C GLY A 284 10.69 -19.69 16.92
N ASP A 285 9.98 -20.74 17.31
CA ASP A 285 9.30 -21.65 16.38
C ASP A 285 8.11 -20.96 15.69
N CYS A 286 7.42 -20.08 16.42
CA CYS A 286 6.37 -19.23 15.87
C CYS A 286 6.91 -18.30 14.80
N TYR A 287 8.05 -17.64 15.02
CA TYR A 287 8.70 -16.76 14.05
C TYR A 287 9.02 -17.51 12.75
N VAL A 288 9.63 -18.71 12.84
CA VAL A 288 9.93 -19.53 11.65
C VAL A 288 8.64 -19.91 10.90
N SER A 289 7.59 -20.30 11.63
CA SER A 289 6.29 -20.63 11.05
C SER A 289 5.64 -19.42 10.37
N LEU A 290 5.74 -18.24 10.98
CA LEU A 290 5.24 -17.00 10.42
C LEU A 290 5.95 -16.64 9.11
N MET A 291 7.29 -16.72 9.06
CA MET A 291 8.04 -16.44 7.82
C MET A 291 7.68 -17.39 6.70
N LYS A 292 7.51 -18.68 7.02
CA LYS A 292 7.05 -19.67 6.05
C LYS A 292 5.66 -19.33 5.50
N GLU A 293 4.69 -19.10 6.37
CA GLU A 293 3.29 -18.81 5.98
C GLU A 293 3.19 -17.48 5.20
N LEU A 294 4.00 -16.47 5.54
CA LEU A 294 4.10 -15.22 4.77
C LEU A 294 4.71 -15.46 3.39
N ARG A 295 5.79 -16.24 3.27
CA ARG A 295 6.43 -16.55 1.97
C ARG A 295 5.46 -17.29 1.06
N GLU A 296 4.75 -18.31 1.57
CA GLU A 296 3.71 -19.03 0.83
C GLU A 296 2.62 -18.06 0.31
N MET A 297 2.14 -17.16 1.18
CA MET A 297 1.16 -16.14 0.79
C MET A 297 1.68 -15.19 -0.29
N LEU A 298 2.94 -14.74 -0.20
CA LEU A 298 3.57 -13.86 -1.18
C LEU A 298 3.82 -14.59 -2.53
N ASP A 299 4.12 -15.88 -2.51
CA ASP A 299 4.26 -16.71 -3.71
C ASP A 299 2.91 -16.85 -4.43
N GLU A 300 1.82 -17.07 -3.70
CA GLU A 300 0.47 -17.05 -4.26
C GLU A 300 0.13 -15.70 -4.93
N LEU A 301 0.48 -14.58 -4.27
CA LEU A 301 0.28 -13.24 -4.85
C LEU A 301 1.12 -13.06 -6.11
N SER A 302 2.40 -13.46 -6.07
CA SER A 302 3.32 -13.36 -7.20
C SER A 302 2.82 -14.16 -8.40
N ALA A 303 2.33 -15.38 -8.18
CA ALA A 303 1.74 -16.22 -9.23
C ALA A 303 0.47 -15.59 -9.83
N LYS A 304 -0.33 -14.88 -9.03
CA LYS A 304 -1.58 -14.26 -9.47
C LYS A 304 -1.37 -12.98 -10.29
N ASN A 305 -0.40 -12.14 -9.92
CA ASN A 305 -0.25 -10.80 -10.51
C ASN A 305 1.08 -10.56 -11.24
N GLY A 306 1.99 -11.54 -11.25
CA GLY A 306 3.28 -11.45 -11.92
C GLY A 306 4.30 -10.53 -11.24
N LYS A 307 3.99 -9.97 -10.06
CA LYS A 307 4.90 -9.12 -9.29
C LYS A 307 5.75 -9.99 -8.35
N LYS A 308 7.07 -9.82 -8.35
CA LYS A 308 7.93 -10.43 -7.31
C LYS A 308 7.75 -9.65 -6.00
N TYR A 309 7.37 -10.35 -4.94
CA TYR A 309 7.30 -9.81 -3.58
C TYR A 309 8.45 -10.31 -2.70
N GLU A 310 9.03 -9.39 -1.91
CA GLU A 310 10.09 -9.65 -0.95
C GLU A 310 9.55 -9.90 0.46
N LEU A 311 10.22 -10.77 1.23
CA LEU A 311 9.97 -10.98 2.65
C LEU A 311 11.24 -10.68 3.45
N THR A 312 11.22 -9.63 4.27
CA THR A 312 12.35 -9.23 5.10
C THR A 312 11.98 -9.21 6.58
N SER A 313 12.99 -9.11 7.44
CA SER A 313 12.79 -8.84 8.86
C SER A 313 13.97 -8.08 9.44
N ALA A 314 13.68 -7.09 10.29
CA ALA A 314 14.67 -6.49 11.16
C ALA A 314 14.79 -7.30 12.45
N ILE A 315 16.04 -7.55 12.88
CA ILE A 315 16.33 -8.38 14.06
C ILE A 315 17.37 -7.71 14.95
N SER A 316 17.33 -8.03 16.25
CA SER A 316 18.34 -7.57 17.19
C SER A 316 19.72 -8.17 16.90
N ALA A 317 20.77 -7.38 17.11
CA ALA A 317 22.16 -7.84 17.05
C ALA A 317 22.67 -8.46 18.37
N GLY A 318 21.84 -8.52 19.42
CA GLY A 318 22.21 -9.10 20.71
C GLY A 318 22.23 -10.62 20.67
N PHE A 319 23.34 -11.25 21.07
CA PHE A 319 23.48 -12.72 21.12
C PHE A 319 22.33 -13.38 21.90
N ASP A 320 21.91 -12.75 23.00
CA ASP A 320 20.86 -13.24 23.87
C ASP A 320 19.48 -13.33 23.20
N LYS A 321 19.26 -12.56 22.13
CA LYS A 321 18.06 -12.62 21.28
C LYS A 321 18.25 -13.45 20.03
N ILE A 322 19.44 -13.39 19.42
CA ILE A 322 19.77 -14.18 18.23
C ILE A 322 19.58 -15.68 18.51
N GLN A 323 20.01 -16.16 19.67
CA GLN A 323 19.92 -17.58 20.04
C GLN A 323 18.47 -18.10 20.21
N VAL A 324 17.46 -17.23 20.28
CA VAL A 324 16.05 -17.62 20.48
C VAL A 324 15.43 -18.17 19.19
N VAL A 325 15.84 -17.64 18.04
CA VAL A 325 15.26 -18.00 16.73
C VAL A 325 16.24 -18.85 15.94
N ASP A 326 15.75 -19.94 15.36
CA ASP A 326 16.51 -20.72 14.38
C ASP A 326 16.53 -20.01 13.02
N TYR A 327 17.42 -19.01 12.89
CA TYR A 327 17.62 -18.28 11.63
C TYR A 327 18.14 -19.17 10.49
N GLY A 328 18.74 -20.31 10.82
CA GLY A 328 19.12 -21.33 9.85
C GLY A 328 17.91 -21.87 9.07
N LYS A 329 16.76 -21.98 9.76
CA LYS A 329 15.47 -22.30 9.14
C LYS A 329 14.78 -21.08 8.54
N ALA A 330 14.72 -19.96 9.29
CA ALA A 330 13.96 -18.78 8.87
C ALA A 330 14.46 -18.20 7.54
N GLN A 331 15.79 -18.17 7.32
CA GLN A 331 16.40 -17.63 6.10
C GLN A 331 15.94 -18.31 4.80
N ASN A 332 15.39 -19.53 4.86
CA ASN A 332 14.89 -20.23 3.66
C ASN A 332 13.62 -19.57 3.08
N TYR A 333 13.00 -18.66 3.83
CA TYR A 333 11.77 -17.98 3.45
C TYR A 333 11.97 -16.47 3.21
N MET A 334 13.14 -15.95 3.56
CA MET A 334 13.44 -14.51 3.58
C MET A 334 14.36 -14.12 2.42
N ASP A 335 14.18 -12.91 1.90
CA ASP A 335 15.06 -12.28 0.90
C ASP A 335 16.24 -11.53 1.56
#